data_AF-A5KLJ0-F1
#
_entry.id   AF-A5KLJ0-F1
#
_cell.length_a   1.000
_cell.length_b   1.000
_cell.length_c   1.000
_cell.angle_alpha   90.00
_cell.angle_beta   90.00
_cell.angle_gamma   90.00
#
_symmetry.space_group_name_H-M   'P 1'
#
loop_
_entity.id
_entity.type
_entity.pdbx_description
1 polymer ?
#
loop_
_entity_poly.entity_id
_entity_poly.type
_entity_poly.pdbx_seq_one_letter_code
_entity_poly.pdbx_strand_id
1 'polypeptide(L)'
;MLRISQLKLPVEHTEAQLKKKLLKTAHIKEQDLKQFFIRKRSVDGRKKPELYYVYTVDLIVANEEHVKKISKGKLQTVQEKNYHIPEHGAKKLRKRPVVIGSGPAGLFCAYLLAFEGYEPLVIERGAPVRERQKVVEQFWKDGILNTASNVQFGEGGAGTFSDGKLNTLVKDKFGRNRFVLETFVKFGAPEEILWESKPHIGTDILIEVVERMREEIIRLGGEFLFHSQVTDILPKENCLIVNGCHRIETDAAVFAVGHSARDTFQMLFDRNVAMKSKSFAIGVRAEHRQDMIDEAMYGRKERGPLGAAAYKLTAQLENGRGVYTFCMCPGGYVVNASSEQGRLAVNGMSYHDRAGENANSAVIVTVTKDDYGSDHPLAGMEFQRRLEKKAWEEGGGNVPIQRFADFCTGTISVKTGNVTPNIKGKYVFGNVRNIFPPELAESIESGIRAMGKKIKDFDHDDVILSGVESRTSSPVKIFRKEDFTSSFPWIYPCGEGAGYAGGITSAAMDGMKVAEAIIKTFSAPDSV
;
A
#
# COMPACT_ATOMS: atom_id res chain seq x y z
N MET A 1 25.64 -12.19 -16.90
CA MET A 1 24.27 -12.50 -17.36
C MET A 1 23.93 -11.65 -18.58
N LEU A 2 23.12 -12.21 -19.49
CA LEU A 2 22.60 -11.48 -20.66
C LEU A 2 21.10 -11.24 -20.54
N ARG A 3 20.64 -10.04 -20.90
CA ARG A 3 19.23 -9.64 -20.82
C ARG A 3 18.60 -9.47 -22.20
N ILE A 4 17.45 -10.10 -22.39
CA ILE A 4 16.52 -9.79 -23.47
C ILE A 4 15.44 -8.87 -22.92
N SER A 5 15.24 -7.73 -23.58
CA SER A 5 14.13 -6.83 -23.29
C SER A 5 13.09 -6.87 -24.41
N GLN A 6 11.84 -6.56 -24.08
CA GLN A 6 10.74 -6.46 -25.06
C GLN A 6 10.46 -7.77 -25.82
N LEU A 7 10.65 -8.92 -25.18
CA LEU A 7 10.29 -10.20 -25.77
C LEU A 7 8.77 -10.34 -25.78
N LYS A 8 8.16 -10.23 -26.96
CA LYS A 8 6.71 -10.17 -27.14
C LYS A 8 6.13 -11.49 -27.64
N LEU A 9 5.11 -11.99 -26.95
CA LEU A 9 4.32 -13.19 -27.32
C LEU A 9 2.82 -12.94 -27.08
N PRO A 10 1.91 -13.57 -27.85
CA PRO A 10 0.47 -13.56 -27.56
C PRO A 10 0.19 -14.06 -26.13
N VAL A 11 -0.86 -13.57 -25.48
CA VAL A 11 -1.12 -13.94 -24.07
C VAL A 11 -1.43 -15.43 -23.88
N GLU A 12 -1.94 -16.09 -24.92
CA GLU A 12 -2.30 -17.51 -24.98
C GLU A 12 -1.10 -18.44 -25.27
N HIS A 13 0.12 -17.89 -25.38
CA HIS A 13 1.31 -18.70 -25.64
C HIS A 13 1.59 -19.74 -24.54
N THR A 14 2.23 -20.84 -24.92
CA THR A 14 2.72 -21.86 -23.98
C THR A 14 4.14 -21.56 -23.49
N GLU A 15 4.54 -22.18 -22.38
CA GLU A 15 5.91 -22.07 -21.87
C GLU A 15 6.96 -22.55 -22.90
N ALA A 16 6.67 -23.63 -23.64
CA ALA A 16 7.52 -24.11 -24.72
C ALA A 16 7.69 -23.06 -25.83
N GLN A 17 6.65 -22.29 -26.14
CA GLN A 17 6.73 -21.19 -27.11
C GLN A 17 7.56 -20.02 -26.57
N LEU A 18 7.47 -19.71 -25.27
CA LEU A 18 8.35 -18.72 -24.63
C LEU A 18 9.81 -19.16 -24.72
N LYS A 19 10.14 -20.39 -24.32
CA LYS A 19 11.50 -20.96 -24.40
C LYS A 19 12.02 -20.94 -25.84
N LYS A 20 11.22 -21.39 -26.81
CA LYS A 20 11.58 -21.35 -28.24
C LYS A 20 11.85 -19.93 -28.73
N LYS A 21 11.02 -18.96 -28.31
CA LYS A 21 11.19 -17.55 -28.66
C LYS A 21 12.46 -16.95 -28.03
N LEU A 22 12.78 -17.32 -26.79
CA LEU A 22 14.01 -16.95 -26.09
C LEU A 22 15.25 -17.44 -26.85
N LEU A 23 15.34 -18.75 -27.11
CA LEU A 23 16.47 -19.36 -27.84
C LEU A 23 16.66 -18.74 -29.22
N LYS A 24 15.56 -18.55 -29.99
CA LYS A 24 15.60 -17.90 -31.30
C LYS A 24 16.07 -16.45 -31.22
N THR A 25 15.71 -15.72 -30.17
CA THR A 25 16.10 -14.30 -30.01
C THR A 25 17.56 -14.17 -29.60
N ALA A 26 18.04 -15.08 -28.74
CA ALA A 26 19.44 -15.16 -28.33
C ALA A 26 20.36 -15.82 -29.37
N HIS A 27 19.79 -16.45 -30.42
CA HIS A 27 20.54 -17.19 -31.44
C HIS A 27 21.35 -18.37 -30.86
N ILE A 28 20.81 -19.06 -29.85
CA ILE A 28 21.48 -20.18 -29.17
C ILE A 28 20.67 -21.48 -29.26
N LYS A 29 21.34 -22.63 -29.03
CA LYS A 29 20.68 -23.92 -28.84
C LYS A 29 20.32 -24.11 -27.37
N GLU A 30 19.43 -25.07 -27.11
CA GLU A 30 18.97 -25.37 -25.75
C GLU A 30 20.10 -25.75 -24.80
N GLN A 31 21.08 -26.52 -25.28
CA GLN A 31 22.29 -26.91 -24.53
C GLN A 31 23.17 -25.73 -24.08
N ASP A 32 23.07 -24.57 -24.75
CA ASP A 32 23.87 -23.38 -24.42
C ASP A 32 23.21 -22.53 -23.33
N LEU A 33 21.92 -22.77 -23.05
CA LEU A 33 21.14 -22.08 -22.03
C LEU A 33 21.20 -22.87 -20.72
N LYS A 34 21.93 -22.36 -19.73
CA LYS A 34 22.01 -22.97 -18.40
C LYS A 34 20.76 -22.69 -17.58
N GLN A 35 20.32 -21.43 -17.58
CA GLN A 35 19.16 -20.98 -16.82
C GLN A 35 18.60 -19.67 -17.41
N PHE A 36 17.31 -19.41 -17.19
CA PHE A 36 16.73 -18.10 -17.44
C PHE A 36 15.83 -17.65 -16.28
N PHE A 37 15.72 -16.34 -16.11
CA PHE A 37 14.89 -15.72 -15.08
C PHE A 37 13.99 -14.66 -15.72
N ILE A 38 12.69 -14.77 -15.51
CA ILE A 38 11.78 -13.68 -15.87
C ILE A 38 12.01 -12.56 -14.86
N ARG A 39 12.43 -11.40 -15.35
CA ARG A 39 12.62 -10.19 -14.53
C ARG A 39 11.44 -9.24 -14.59
N LYS A 40 10.67 -9.31 -15.68
CA LYS A 40 9.43 -8.55 -15.82
C LYS A 40 8.50 -9.23 -16.81
N ARG A 41 7.20 -9.24 -16.52
CA ARG A 41 6.09 -9.54 -17.43
C ARG A 41 5.08 -8.41 -17.36
N SER A 42 4.63 -7.93 -18.52
CA SER A 42 3.59 -6.90 -18.63
C SER A 42 2.64 -7.21 -19.76
N VAL A 43 1.43 -6.66 -19.71
CA VAL A 43 0.41 -6.84 -20.76
C VAL A 43 0.42 -5.62 -21.67
N ASP A 44 0.58 -5.82 -22.98
CA ASP A 44 0.45 -4.81 -24.02
C ASP A 44 -0.90 -4.97 -24.71
N GLY A 45 -1.83 -4.07 -24.37
CA GLY A 45 -3.17 -3.99 -24.94
C GLY A 45 -3.36 -2.82 -25.91
N ARG A 46 -2.32 -2.40 -26.65
CA ARG A 46 -2.47 -1.29 -27.64
C ARG A 46 -3.14 -1.72 -28.96
N LYS A 47 -3.17 -3.01 -29.25
CA LYS A 47 -3.77 -3.60 -30.47
C LYS A 47 -4.98 -4.46 -30.13
N LYS A 48 -5.83 -3.99 -29.20
CA LYS A 48 -7.01 -4.76 -28.76
C LYS A 48 -7.87 -5.14 -30.00
N PRO A 49 -8.41 -6.36 -30.07
CA PRO A 49 -8.43 -7.40 -29.03
C PRO A 49 -7.16 -8.29 -28.98
N GLU A 50 -6.16 -8.09 -29.85
CA GLU A 50 -4.91 -8.85 -29.78
C GLU A 50 -4.02 -8.36 -28.62
N LEU A 51 -3.87 -9.21 -27.61
CA LEU A 51 -3.11 -8.93 -26.40
C LEU A 51 -1.80 -9.70 -26.41
N TYR A 52 -0.77 -9.08 -25.84
CA TYR A 52 0.55 -9.68 -25.76
C TYR A 52 1.14 -9.57 -24.37
N TYR A 53 1.82 -10.61 -23.93
CA TYR A 53 2.80 -10.49 -22.87
C TYR A 53 4.11 -9.93 -23.44
N VAL A 54 4.66 -8.97 -22.72
CA VAL A 54 5.97 -8.37 -22.98
C VAL A 54 6.88 -8.69 -21.81
N TYR A 55 7.94 -9.46 -22.09
CA TYR A 55 8.87 -9.95 -21.10
C TYR A 55 10.22 -9.21 -21.12
N THR A 56 10.82 -9.12 -19.95
CA THR A 56 12.26 -8.93 -19.75
C THR A 56 12.81 -10.19 -19.10
N VAL A 57 13.81 -10.81 -19.71
CA VAL A 57 14.36 -12.10 -19.28
C VAL A 57 15.88 -12.01 -19.19
N ASP A 58 16.43 -12.48 -18.08
CA ASP A 58 17.88 -12.68 -17.92
C ASP A 58 18.23 -14.12 -18.22
N LEU A 59 19.40 -14.32 -18.84
CA LEU A 59 19.92 -15.60 -19.30
C LEU A 59 21.30 -15.82 -18.68
N ILE A 60 21.50 -17.03 -18.17
CA ILE A 60 22.83 -17.60 -17.89
C ILE A 60 23.12 -18.57 -19.03
N VAL A 61 24.20 -18.30 -19.76
CA VAL A 61 24.61 -19.07 -20.95
C VAL A 61 26.04 -19.58 -20.81
N ALA A 62 26.40 -20.60 -21.59
CA ALA A 62 27.73 -21.19 -21.52
C ALA A 62 28.87 -20.22 -21.90
N ASN A 63 28.66 -19.37 -22.92
CA ASN A 63 29.66 -18.39 -23.38
C ASN A 63 29.00 -17.03 -23.68
N GLU A 64 28.97 -16.14 -22.68
CA GLU A 64 28.26 -14.85 -22.78
C GLU A 64 28.78 -13.98 -23.94
N GLU A 65 30.09 -13.91 -24.14
CA GLU A 65 30.71 -13.10 -25.21
C GLU A 65 30.34 -13.60 -26.61
N HIS A 66 30.38 -14.93 -26.81
CA HIS A 66 29.95 -15.53 -28.07
C HIS A 66 28.48 -15.23 -28.36
N VAL A 67 27.60 -15.46 -27.38
CA VAL A 67 26.16 -15.25 -27.50
C VAL A 67 25.83 -13.78 -27.78
N LYS A 68 26.51 -12.86 -27.10
CA LYS A 68 26.36 -11.42 -27.32
C LYS A 68 26.74 -11.03 -28.76
N LYS A 69 27.84 -11.56 -29.29
CA LYS A 69 28.29 -11.31 -30.67
C LYS A 69 27.28 -11.82 -31.71
N ILE A 70 26.80 -13.05 -31.58
CA ILE A 70 25.86 -13.64 -32.56
C ILE A 70 24.44 -13.07 -32.46
N SER A 71 24.07 -12.49 -31.31
CA SER A 71 22.75 -11.93 -31.08
C SER A 71 22.52 -10.55 -31.74
N LYS A 72 23.53 -9.98 -32.40
CA LYS A 72 23.46 -8.71 -33.17
C LYS A 72 22.85 -7.54 -32.38
N GLY A 73 23.27 -7.38 -31.12
CA GLY A 73 22.84 -6.26 -30.27
C GLY A 73 21.46 -6.40 -29.62
N LYS A 74 20.79 -7.54 -29.77
CA LYS A 74 19.49 -7.80 -29.10
C LYS A 74 19.61 -8.07 -27.61
N LEU A 75 20.79 -8.52 -27.15
CA LEU A 75 21.06 -8.85 -25.75
C LEU A 75 21.96 -7.78 -25.12
N GLN A 76 21.67 -7.44 -23.88
CA GLN A 76 22.46 -6.50 -23.07
C GLN A 76 23.18 -7.26 -21.96
N THR A 77 24.43 -6.91 -21.67
CA THR A 77 25.10 -7.43 -20.47
C THR A 77 24.49 -6.76 -19.26
N VAL A 78 24.13 -7.57 -18.25
CA VAL A 78 23.61 -7.08 -16.98
C VAL A 78 24.40 -7.70 -15.83
N GLN A 79 24.64 -6.88 -14.82
CA GLN A 79 25.16 -7.32 -13.53
C GLN A 79 24.02 -7.36 -12.53
N GLU A 80 23.98 -8.43 -11.74
CA GLU A 80 23.03 -8.54 -10.65
C GLU A 80 23.38 -7.55 -9.55
N LYS A 81 22.37 -6.84 -9.03
CA LYS A 81 22.53 -5.90 -7.93
C LYS A 81 21.85 -6.48 -6.71
N ASN A 82 22.65 -7.08 -5.85
CA ASN A 82 22.17 -7.60 -4.58
C ASN A 82 22.09 -6.47 -3.56
N TYR A 83 21.08 -6.55 -2.70
CA TYR A 83 21.00 -5.71 -1.52
C TYR A 83 22.12 -6.10 -0.55
N HIS A 84 22.76 -5.10 0.04
CA HIS A 84 23.80 -5.29 1.05
C HIS A 84 23.45 -4.45 2.28
N ILE A 85 23.50 -5.11 3.43
CA ILE A 85 23.31 -4.47 4.74
C ILE A 85 24.60 -3.71 5.06
N PRO A 86 24.51 -2.46 5.57
CA PRO A 86 25.70 -1.69 5.91
C PRO A 86 26.46 -2.29 7.10
N GLU A 87 27.75 -1.97 7.19
CA GLU A 87 28.57 -2.29 8.36
C GLU A 87 28.01 -1.64 9.64
N HIS A 88 28.21 -2.31 10.76
CA HIS A 88 27.77 -1.87 12.07
C HIS A 88 28.58 -0.65 12.53
N GLY A 89 27.91 0.27 13.22
CA GLY A 89 28.54 1.45 13.81
C GLY A 89 29.36 1.13 15.06
N ALA A 90 30.00 2.16 15.60
CA ALA A 90 30.87 2.02 16.78
C ALA A 90 30.17 2.34 18.12
N LYS A 91 28.98 2.97 18.10
CA LYS A 91 28.32 3.39 19.33
C LYS A 91 27.65 2.20 20.01
N LYS A 92 28.02 1.87 21.25
CA LYS A 92 27.35 0.79 21.99
C LYS A 92 25.87 1.10 22.21
N LEU A 93 25.01 0.17 21.81
CA LEU A 93 23.59 0.19 22.15
C LEU A 93 23.42 -0.27 23.60
N ARG A 94 22.87 0.59 24.47
CA ARG A 94 22.67 0.31 25.91
C ARG A 94 21.28 -0.26 26.18
N LYS A 95 20.31 0.15 25.38
CA LYS A 95 18.91 -0.29 25.45
C LYS A 95 18.47 -0.69 24.04
N ARG A 96 17.84 -1.85 23.92
CA ARG A 96 17.35 -2.39 22.65
C ARG A 96 16.52 -1.37 21.86
N PRO A 97 16.51 -1.42 20.52
CA PRO A 97 15.71 -0.53 19.72
C PRO A 97 14.22 -0.90 19.84
N VAL A 98 13.34 0.09 19.83
CA VAL A 98 11.89 -0.09 19.88
C VAL A 98 11.28 0.34 18.56
N VAL A 99 10.46 -0.52 17.96
CA VAL A 99 9.70 -0.23 16.74
C VAL A 99 8.22 -0.11 17.08
N ILE A 100 7.65 1.08 16.93
CA ILE A 100 6.26 1.38 17.25
C ILE A 100 5.41 1.26 15.98
N GLY A 101 4.56 0.25 15.95
CA GLY A 101 3.71 -0.13 14.82
C GLY A 101 4.29 -1.28 14.00
N SER A 102 3.44 -2.24 13.65
CA SER A 102 3.80 -3.46 12.91
C SER A 102 3.24 -3.48 11.48
N GLY A 103 3.08 -2.30 10.87
CA GLY A 103 2.83 -2.17 9.44
C GLY A 103 4.08 -2.50 8.59
N PRO A 104 4.02 -2.40 7.25
CA PRO A 104 5.15 -2.75 6.38
C PRO A 104 6.46 -2.04 6.74
N ALA A 105 6.41 -0.76 7.12
CA ALA A 105 7.59 -0.03 7.59
C ALA A 105 8.17 -0.61 8.88
N GLY A 106 7.32 -0.89 9.87
CA GLY A 106 7.75 -1.46 11.14
C GLY A 106 8.27 -2.88 11.01
N LEU A 107 7.56 -3.74 10.27
CA LEU A 107 7.97 -5.13 10.05
C LEU A 107 9.33 -5.23 9.34
N PHE A 108 9.56 -4.45 8.29
CA PHE A 108 10.86 -4.49 7.61
C PHE A 108 11.98 -3.82 8.40
N CYS A 109 11.68 -2.81 9.22
CA CYS A 109 12.65 -2.25 10.16
C CYS A 109 13.05 -3.29 11.21
N ALA A 110 12.07 -3.91 11.87
CA ALA A 110 12.29 -4.94 12.88
C ALA A 110 12.97 -6.18 12.30
N TYR A 111 12.57 -6.64 11.11
CA TYR A 111 13.20 -7.78 10.45
C TYR A 111 14.68 -7.54 10.18
N LEU A 112 15.04 -6.38 9.64
CA LEU A 112 16.44 -6.07 9.35
C LEU A 112 17.28 -5.91 10.64
N LEU A 113 16.71 -5.27 11.67
CA LEU A 113 17.36 -5.15 12.98
C LEU A 113 17.56 -6.51 13.65
N ALA A 114 16.55 -7.37 13.67
CA ALA A 114 16.65 -8.70 14.25
C ALA A 114 17.63 -9.58 13.47
N PHE A 115 17.62 -9.50 12.15
CA PHE A 115 18.57 -10.21 11.28
C PHE A 115 20.03 -9.87 11.59
N GLU A 116 20.30 -8.63 12.00
CA GLU A 116 21.62 -8.16 12.41
C GLU A 116 21.87 -8.22 13.92
N GLY A 117 21.02 -8.93 14.68
CA GLY A 117 21.23 -9.21 16.11
C GLY A 117 20.88 -8.06 17.06
N TYR A 118 20.16 -7.02 16.62
CA TYR A 118 19.79 -5.88 17.46
C TYR A 118 18.59 -6.13 18.39
N GLU A 119 17.99 -7.33 18.35
CA GLU A 119 16.89 -7.75 19.24
C GLU A 119 15.76 -6.70 19.39
N PRO A 120 15.13 -6.22 18.31
CA PRO A 120 14.16 -5.13 18.38
C PRO A 120 12.89 -5.50 19.16
N LEU A 121 12.38 -4.57 19.97
CA LEU A 121 11.06 -4.67 20.60
C LEU A 121 10.01 -4.03 19.69
N VAL A 122 9.06 -4.80 19.17
CA VAL A 122 7.95 -4.29 18.37
C VAL A 122 6.74 -4.06 19.26
N ILE A 123 6.22 -2.83 19.29
CA ILE A 123 5.03 -2.45 20.04
C ILE A 123 3.90 -2.18 19.06
N GLU A 124 2.82 -2.95 19.13
CA GLU A 124 1.64 -2.83 18.29
C GLU A 124 0.39 -2.57 19.13
N ARG A 125 -0.34 -1.49 18.81
CA ARG A 125 -1.55 -1.12 19.55
C ARG A 125 -2.70 -2.10 19.34
N GLY A 126 -2.77 -2.71 18.16
CA GLY A 126 -3.83 -3.66 17.83
C GLY A 126 -3.43 -5.10 18.13
N ALA A 127 -4.32 -5.99 17.69
CA ALA A 127 -4.21 -7.43 17.90
C ALA A 127 -3.24 -8.11 16.90
N PRO A 128 -2.73 -9.32 17.24
CA PRO A 128 -2.12 -10.22 16.26
C PRO A 128 -3.11 -10.58 15.15
N VAL A 129 -2.61 -10.94 13.96
CA VAL A 129 -3.37 -10.91 12.71
C VAL A 129 -4.59 -11.82 12.70
N ARG A 130 -4.51 -13.00 13.33
CA ARG A 130 -5.62 -13.96 13.40
C ARG A 130 -6.74 -13.49 14.33
N GLU A 131 -6.39 -12.84 15.44
CA GLU A 131 -7.36 -12.20 16.32
C GLU A 131 -7.97 -10.97 15.64
N ARG A 132 -7.10 -10.12 15.05
CA ARG A 132 -7.49 -8.94 14.28
C ARG A 132 -8.46 -9.28 13.15
N GLN A 133 -8.23 -10.36 12.42
CA GLN A 133 -9.11 -10.84 11.36
C GLN A 133 -10.53 -11.04 11.88
N LYS A 134 -10.69 -11.77 12.99
CA LYS A 134 -12.00 -11.99 13.62
C LYS A 134 -12.66 -10.67 14.02
N VAL A 135 -11.89 -9.75 14.62
CA VAL A 135 -12.40 -8.43 15.04
C VAL A 135 -12.89 -7.62 13.83
N VAL A 136 -12.15 -7.63 12.71
CA VAL A 136 -12.52 -6.90 11.49
C VAL A 136 -13.72 -7.52 10.79
N GLU A 137 -13.75 -8.85 10.67
CA GLU A 137 -14.90 -9.57 10.11
C GLU A 137 -16.17 -9.32 10.95
N GLN A 138 -16.03 -9.33 12.27
CA GLN A 138 -17.11 -9.04 13.20
C GLN A 138 -17.61 -7.59 13.08
N PHE A 139 -16.70 -6.63 12.90
CA PHE A 139 -17.04 -5.24 12.61
C PHE A 139 -17.83 -5.12 11.30
N TRP A 140 -17.37 -5.76 10.22
CA TRP A 140 -18.07 -5.72 8.94
C TRP A 140 -19.44 -6.39 8.97
N LYS A 141 -19.60 -7.45 9.77
CA LYS A 141 -20.86 -8.16 9.91
C LYS A 141 -21.87 -7.39 10.78
N ASP A 142 -21.46 -6.97 11.97
CA ASP A 142 -22.40 -6.47 12.98
C ASP A 142 -22.42 -4.95 13.10
N GLY A 143 -21.36 -4.26 12.65
CA GLY A 143 -21.19 -2.80 12.73
C GLY A 143 -20.51 -2.32 14.01
N ILE A 144 -20.02 -3.22 14.86
CA ILE A 144 -19.39 -2.89 16.15
C ILE A 144 -17.89 -2.64 15.95
N LEU A 145 -17.46 -1.38 16.02
CA LEU A 145 -16.07 -1.00 15.83
C LEU A 145 -15.25 -1.19 17.11
N ASN A 146 -14.16 -1.93 17.01
CA ASN A 146 -13.06 -1.89 17.98
C ASN A 146 -12.03 -0.82 17.55
N THR A 147 -11.85 0.22 18.36
CA THR A 147 -10.94 1.33 18.02
C THR A 147 -9.46 0.99 18.22
N ALA A 148 -9.14 -0.04 18.99
CA ALA A 148 -7.77 -0.50 19.20
C ALA A 148 -7.31 -1.50 18.13
N SER A 149 -8.21 -2.32 17.58
CA SER A 149 -7.91 -3.28 16.51
C SER A 149 -8.99 -3.25 15.42
N ASN A 150 -8.58 -2.90 14.19
CA ASN A 150 -9.48 -2.69 13.06
C ASN A 150 -8.68 -2.74 11.75
N VAL A 151 -9.30 -2.32 10.62
CA VAL A 151 -8.65 -2.27 9.30
C VAL A 151 -7.35 -1.44 9.30
N GLN A 152 -7.21 -0.47 10.23
CA GLN A 152 -6.03 0.38 10.34
C GLN A 152 -4.98 -0.16 11.32
N PHE A 153 -5.42 -0.75 12.44
CA PHE A 153 -4.57 -1.07 13.60
C PHE A 153 -4.50 -2.57 13.91
N GLY A 154 -3.29 -3.04 14.24
CA GLY A 154 -2.94 -4.44 14.47
C GLY A 154 -1.89 -4.95 13.48
N GLU A 155 -1.53 -6.23 13.62
CA GLU A 155 -0.43 -6.86 12.87
C GLU A 155 -0.55 -6.69 11.35
N GLY A 156 0.53 -6.22 10.71
CA GLY A 156 0.59 -5.88 9.29
C GLY A 156 0.03 -4.49 8.93
N GLY A 157 -0.53 -3.76 9.90
CA GLY A 157 -1.04 -2.40 9.75
C GLY A 157 -2.13 -2.28 8.68
N ALA A 158 -2.22 -1.12 8.01
CA ALA A 158 -3.21 -0.88 6.96
C ALA A 158 -3.00 -1.73 5.68
N GLY A 159 -1.88 -2.44 5.56
CA GLY A 159 -1.58 -3.29 4.40
C GLY A 159 -2.36 -4.60 4.37
N THR A 160 -2.73 -5.16 5.54
CA THR A 160 -3.26 -6.52 5.68
C THR A 160 -4.56 -6.74 4.92
N PHE A 161 -5.57 -5.89 5.14
CA PHE A 161 -6.89 -5.99 4.51
C PHE A 161 -6.95 -5.15 3.23
N SER A 162 -6.04 -5.44 2.29
CA SER A 162 -5.95 -4.77 1.00
C SER A 162 -5.73 -5.77 -0.14
N ASP A 163 -5.79 -5.31 -1.39
CA ASP A 163 -5.36 -6.12 -2.56
C ASP A 163 -3.84 -6.42 -2.53
N GLY A 164 -3.06 -5.75 -1.65
CA GLY A 164 -1.65 -6.05 -1.49
C GLY A 164 -0.78 -5.62 -2.67
N LYS A 165 -1.13 -4.51 -3.34
CA LYS A 165 -0.38 -4.00 -4.52
C LYS A 165 1.02 -3.54 -4.10
N LEU A 166 2.04 -4.02 -4.82
CA LEU A 166 3.45 -3.76 -4.48
C LEU A 166 4.15 -2.79 -5.44
N ASN A 167 3.38 -2.11 -6.30
CA ASN A 167 3.91 -1.11 -7.22
C ASN A 167 4.56 0.06 -6.46
N THR A 168 5.75 0.46 -6.88
CA THR A 168 6.45 1.63 -6.33
C THR A 168 7.08 2.46 -7.44
N LEU A 169 7.06 3.78 -7.26
CA LEU A 169 7.76 4.75 -8.13
C LEU A 169 9.13 5.15 -7.57
N VAL A 170 9.51 4.60 -6.41
CA VAL A 170 10.80 4.87 -5.78
C VAL A 170 11.91 4.32 -6.67
N LYS A 171 12.77 5.21 -7.15
CA LYS A 171 14.00 4.81 -7.84
C LYS A 171 14.96 4.21 -6.82
N ASP A 172 15.27 2.93 -6.98
CA ASP A 172 16.13 2.21 -6.07
C ASP A 172 17.39 1.71 -6.77
N LYS A 173 18.54 2.23 -6.32
CA LYS A 173 19.85 1.83 -6.82
C LYS A 173 20.53 0.77 -5.96
N PHE A 174 19.95 0.46 -4.79
CA PHE A 174 20.58 -0.35 -3.74
C PHE A 174 19.95 -1.75 -3.61
N GLY A 175 18.90 -2.08 -4.36
CA GLY A 175 18.29 -3.40 -4.35
C GLY A 175 17.28 -3.66 -3.22
N ARG A 176 16.94 -2.64 -2.42
CA ARG A 176 15.92 -2.74 -1.34
C ARG A 176 14.56 -3.21 -1.84
N ASN A 177 14.09 -2.69 -2.98
CA ASN A 177 12.80 -3.11 -3.52
C ASN A 177 12.80 -4.62 -3.84
N ARG A 178 13.90 -5.10 -4.44
CA ARG A 178 14.03 -6.53 -4.75
C ARG A 178 14.05 -7.37 -3.48
N PHE A 179 14.82 -6.95 -2.47
CA PHE A 179 14.86 -7.58 -1.17
C PHE A 179 13.48 -7.63 -0.50
N VAL A 180 12.68 -6.55 -0.57
CA VAL A 180 11.30 -6.53 -0.05
C VAL A 180 10.44 -7.61 -0.70
N LEU A 181 10.45 -7.70 -2.03
CA LEU A 181 9.66 -8.70 -2.76
C LEU A 181 10.13 -10.12 -2.46
N GLU A 182 11.44 -10.37 -2.43
CA GLU A 182 12.02 -11.67 -2.10
C GLU A 182 11.72 -12.08 -0.65
N THR A 183 11.68 -11.11 0.27
CA THR A 183 11.29 -11.34 1.65
C THR A 183 9.83 -11.75 1.74
N PHE A 184 8.92 -11.08 1.01
CA PHE A 184 7.52 -11.53 0.96
C PHE A 184 7.39 -12.95 0.40
N VAL A 185 8.11 -13.30 -0.67
CA VAL A 185 8.12 -14.67 -1.22
C VAL A 185 8.67 -15.67 -0.20
N LYS A 186 9.78 -15.35 0.49
CA LYS A 186 10.36 -16.18 1.56
C LYS A 186 9.31 -16.56 2.61
N PHE A 187 8.36 -15.67 2.89
CA PHE A 187 7.30 -15.89 3.89
C PHE A 187 5.96 -16.33 3.30
N GLY A 188 5.91 -16.72 2.02
CA GLY A 188 4.74 -17.39 1.43
C GLY A 188 3.94 -16.56 0.44
N ALA A 189 4.40 -15.36 0.06
CA ALA A 189 3.80 -14.66 -1.06
C ALA A 189 4.11 -15.39 -2.39
N PRO A 190 3.21 -15.30 -3.40
CA PRO A 190 3.41 -15.97 -4.67
C PRO A 190 4.66 -15.49 -5.41
N GLU A 191 5.42 -16.39 -6.04
CA GLU A 191 6.68 -16.03 -6.71
C GLU A 191 6.49 -14.99 -7.82
N GLU A 192 5.33 -14.96 -8.46
CA GLU A 192 5.05 -14.04 -9.56
C GLU A 192 5.13 -12.56 -9.19
N ILE A 193 5.07 -12.21 -7.89
CA ILE A 193 5.30 -10.82 -7.46
C ILE A 193 6.70 -10.31 -7.82
N LEU A 194 7.65 -11.23 -8.04
CA LEU A 194 9.04 -10.93 -8.40
C LEU A 194 9.20 -10.46 -9.85
N TRP A 195 8.23 -10.74 -10.73
CA TRP A 195 8.32 -10.40 -12.14
C TRP A 195 7.05 -9.78 -12.71
N GLU A 196 5.92 -9.82 -12.04
CA GLU A 196 4.74 -9.10 -12.52
C GLU A 196 4.99 -7.59 -12.54
N SER A 197 4.49 -6.93 -13.59
CA SER A 197 4.60 -5.48 -13.72
C SER A 197 3.66 -4.70 -12.81
N LYS A 198 2.58 -5.36 -12.36
CA LYS A 198 1.61 -4.84 -11.39
C LYS A 198 1.38 -5.89 -10.30
N PRO A 199 2.42 -6.23 -9.51
CA PRO A 199 2.36 -7.33 -8.57
C PRO A 199 1.39 -7.01 -7.43
N HIS A 200 0.71 -8.05 -6.95
CA HIS A 200 -0.19 -8.01 -5.82
C HIS A 200 -0.14 -9.34 -5.05
N ILE A 201 -0.56 -9.32 -3.79
CA ILE A 201 -0.58 -10.52 -2.94
C ILE A 201 -2.02 -10.97 -2.66
N GLY A 202 -2.92 -10.05 -2.32
CA GLY A 202 -4.26 -10.38 -1.83
C GLY A 202 -4.34 -10.48 -0.30
N THR A 203 -5.50 -10.12 0.26
CA THR A 203 -5.72 -10.06 1.73
C THR A 203 -5.51 -11.42 2.41
N ASP A 204 -6.03 -12.48 1.80
CA ASP A 204 -5.98 -13.86 2.29
C ASP A 204 -4.55 -14.36 2.49
N ILE A 205 -3.67 -14.09 1.53
CA ILE A 205 -2.25 -14.49 1.62
C ILE A 205 -1.46 -13.54 2.54
N LEU A 206 -1.77 -12.24 2.53
CA LEU A 206 -1.09 -11.26 3.38
C LEU A 206 -1.18 -11.60 4.86
N ILE A 207 -2.31 -12.14 5.32
CA ILE A 207 -2.50 -12.56 6.72
C ILE A 207 -1.45 -13.60 7.13
N GLU A 208 -1.20 -14.59 6.28
CA GLU A 208 -0.21 -15.63 6.55
C GLU A 208 1.23 -15.11 6.44
N VAL A 209 1.51 -14.25 5.45
CA VAL A 209 2.83 -13.65 5.24
C VAL A 209 3.27 -12.82 6.45
N VAL A 210 2.39 -11.97 7.00
CA VAL A 210 2.74 -11.13 8.16
C VAL A 210 2.96 -11.96 9.43
N GLU A 211 2.17 -13.02 9.63
CA GLU A 211 2.31 -13.96 10.74
C GLU A 211 3.68 -14.65 10.71
N ARG A 212 4.07 -15.19 9.54
CA ARG A 212 5.37 -15.84 9.34
C ARG A 212 6.54 -14.86 9.48
N MET A 213 6.38 -13.61 9.03
CA MET A 213 7.37 -12.56 9.27
C MET A 213 7.58 -12.30 10.76
N ARG A 214 6.50 -12.17 11.55
CA ARG A 214 6.60 -12.02 13.00
C ARG A 214 7.34 -13.20 13.63
N GLU A 215 6.97 -14.43 13.27
CA GLU A 215 7.60 -15.64 13.80
C GLU A 215 9.11 -15.67 13.52
N GLU A 216 9.53 -15.28 12.33
CA GLU A 216 10.95 -15.17 12.00
C GLU A 216 11.65 -14.07 12.81
N ILE A 217 11.02 -12.90 12.99
CA ILE A 217 11.59 -11.82 13.82
C ILE A 217 11.78 -12.30 15.26
N ILE A 218 10.81 -13.04 15.81
CA ILE A 218 10.91 -13.65 17.13
C ILE A 218 12.05 -14.68 17.18
N ARG A 219 12.15 -15.56 16.16
CA ARG A 219 13.24 -16.54 16.06
C ARG A 219 14.63 -15.88 16.01
N LEU A 220 14.73 -14.69 15.43
CA LEU A 220 15.94 -13.87 15.34
C LEU A 220 16.19 -13.00 16.60
N GLY A 221 15.44 -13.19 17.69
CA GLY A 221 15.64 -12.47 18.96
C GLY A 221 14.82 -11.19 19.13
N GLY A 222 13.97 -10.84 18.16
CA GLY A 222 12.98 -9.78 18.33
C GLY A 222 11.85 -10.18 19.29
N GLU A 223 11.11 -9.19 19.78
CA GLU A 223 9.94 -9.42 20.65
C GLU A 223 8.74 -8.59 20.15
N PHE A 224 7.52 -9.08 20.39
CA PHE A 224 6.28 -8.36 20.05
C PHE A 224 5.40 -8.16 21.29
N LEU A 225 4.99 -6.92 21.50
CA LEU A 225 3.96 -6.52 22.45
C LEU A 225 2.73 -6.03 21.68
N PHE A 226 1.74 -6.91 21.52
CA PHE A 226 0.42 -6.56 20.98
C PHE A 226 -0.45 -5.90 22.05
N HIS A 227 -1.58 -5.33 21.64
CA HIS A 227 -2.52 -4.61 22.53
C HIS A 227 -1.81 -3.55 23.39
N SER A 228 -0.74 -2.98 22.84
CA SER A 228 0.19 -2.12 23.54
C SER A 228 0.37 -0.83 22.76
N GLN A 229 -0.23 0.24 23.26
CA GLN A 229 -0.18 1.56 22.64
C GLN A 229 0.85 2.42 23.35
N VAL A 230 1.80 2.99 22.60
CA VAL A 230 2.60 4.12 23.10
C VAL A 230 1.69 5.34 23.23
N THR A 231 1.42 5.73 24.46
CA THR A 231 0.51 6.84 24.82
C THR A 231 1.25 8.13 25.10
N ASP A 232 2.55 8.08 25.38
CA ASP A 232 3.36 9.26 25.66
C ASP A 232 4.86 9.02 25.42
N ILE A 233 5.64 10.10 25.33
CA ILE A 233 7.10 10.09 25.31
C ILE A 233 7.67 11.03 26.37
N LEU A 234 8.79 10.64 26.96
CA LEU A 234 9.61 11.45 27.86
C LEU A 234 10.96 11.74 27.19
N PRO A 235 11.08 12.79 26.36
CA PRO A 235 12.25 13.00 25.49
C PRO A 235 13.59 13.13 26.22
N LYS A 236 13.57 13.68 27.45
CA LYS A 236 14.77 13.87 28.27
C LYS A 236 15.30 12.57 28.89
N GLU A 237 14.45 11.56 28.99
CA GLU A 237 14.74 10.29 29.66
C GLU A 237 14.89 9.14 28.65
N ASN A 238 14.79 9.43 27.35
CA ASN A 238 14.74 8.42 26.28
C ASN A 238 13.73 7.30 26.57
N CYS A 239 12.56 7.68 27.06
CA CYS A 239 11.56 6.75 27.60
C CYS A 239 10.21 6.91 26.90
N LEU A 240 9.58 5.78 26.61
CA LEU A 240 8.23 5.66 26.08
C LEU A 240 7.28 5.26 27.22
N ILE A 241 6.07 5.80 27.22
CA ILE A 241 4.99 5.36 28.11
C ILE A 241 4.01 4.54 27.28
N VAL A 242 3.81 3.28 27.67
CA VAL A 242 2.91 2.32 27.04
C VAL A 242 1.68 2.12 27.92
N ASN A 243 0.50 2.17 27.31
CA ASN A 243 -0.79 2.02 27.97
C ASN A 243 -0.95 2.91 29.22
N GLY A 244 -0.35 4.11 29.19
CA GLY A 244 -0.42 5.11 30.26
C GLY A 244 0.39 4.80 31.53
N CYS A 245 1.02 3.61 31.65
CA CYS A 245 1.61 3.18 32.91
C CYS A 245 2.98 2.49 32.78
N HIS A 246 3.27 1.83 31.66
CA HIS A 246 4.51 1.08 31.50
C HIS A 246 5.59 1.93 30.88
N ARG A 247 6.74 2.02 31.55
CA ARG A 247 7.91 2.76 31.07
C ARG A 247 8.86 1.84 30.32
N ILE A 248 9.25 2.24 29.12
CA ILE A 248 10.22 1.52 28.29
C ILE A 248 11.31 2.50 27.87
N GLU A 249 12.54 2.28 28.33
CA GLU A 249 13.73 3.02 27.89
C GLU A 249 14.30 2.45 26.61
N THR A 250 14.77 3.31 25.70
CA THR A 250 15.38 2.87 24.44
C THR A 250 16.36 3.90 23.89
N ASP A 251 17.41 3.44 23.21
CA ASP A 251 18.33 4.33 22.49
C ASP A 251 17.82 4.70 21.09
N ALA A 252 16.84 3.98 20.56
CA ALA A 252 16.28 4.20 19.23
C ALA A 252 14.81 3.77 19.16
N ALA A 253 13.90 4.75 19.08
CA ALA A 253 12.47 4.58 18.93
C ALA A 253 12.02 4.90 17.49
N VAL A 254 11.59 3.88 16.75
CA VAL A 254 11.10 4.02 15.37
C VAL A 254 9.58 4.18 15.37
N PHE A 255 9.10 5.37 15.05
CA PHE A 255 7.67 5.65 14.93
C PHE A 255 7.16 5.31 13.53
N ALA A 256 6.70 4.07 13.35
CA ALA A 256 6.13 3.50 12.13
C ALA A 256 4.60 3.32 12.22
N VAL A 257 3.92 4.29 12.83
CA VAL A 257 2.54 4.19 13.34
C VAL A 257 1.42 4.28 12.28
N GLY A 258 1.77 4.41 11.00
CA GLY A 258 0.81 4.67 9.93
C GLY A 258 0.13 6.04 10.03
N HIS A 259 -0.71 6.37 9.05
CA HIS A 259 -1.34 7.70 8.97
C HIS A 259 -2.69 7.82 9.70
N SER A 260 -3.16 6.73 10.31
CA SER A 260 -4.42 6.69 11.06
C SER A 260 -4.24 6.89 12.57
N ALA A 261 -3.00 6.89 13.09
CA ALA A 261 -2.68 7.07 14.51
C ALA A 261 -2.77 8.56 14.94
N ARG A 262 -3.97 9.11 14.85
CA ARG A 262 -4.26 10.54 15.07
C ARG A 262 -3.98 10.99 16.51
N ASP A 263 -4.27 10.11 17.46
CA ASP A 263 -3.92 10.27 18.88
C ASP A 263 -2.40 10.37 19.08
N THR A 264 -1.62 9.52 18.40
CA THR A 264 -0.16 9.60 18.41
C THR A 264 0.34 10.90 17.77
N PHE A 265 -0.27 11.38 16.68
CA PHE A 265 0.11 12.66 16.09
C PHE A 265 -0.12 13.84 17.04
N GLN A 266 -1.25 13.85 17.74
CA GLN A 266 -1.53 14.84 18.78
C GLN A 266 -0.47 14.78 19.89
N MET A 267 -0.21 13.59 20.44
CA MET A 267 0.80 13.41 21.49
C MET A 267 2.19 13.89 21.05
N LEU A 268 2.64 13.54 19.85
CA LEU A 268 3.95 13.96 19.34
C LEU A 268 4.02 15.48 19.16
N PHE A 269 2.93 16.10 18.70
CA PHE A 269 2.83 17.56 18.59
C PHE A 269 2.92 18.23 19.95
N ASP A 270 2.16 17.75 20.95
CA ASP A 270 2.16 18.27 22.32
C ASP A 270 3.53 18.10 23.01
N ARG A 271 4.29 17.09 22.60
CA ARG A 271 5.68 16.84 23.03
C ARG A 271 6.73 17.58 22.20
N ASN A 272 6.32 18.54 21.36
CA ASN A 272 7.18 19.39 20.55
C ASN A 272 8.05 18.63 19.54
N VAL A 273 7.57 17.49 19.04
CA VAL A 273 8.19 16.83 17.87
C VAL A 273 7.85 17.66 16.63
N ALA A 274 8.87 18.16 15.95
CA ALA A 274 8.69 19.07 14.83
C ALA A 274 7.90 18.41 13.68
N MET A 275 6.79 19.03 13.28
CA MET A 275 5.96 18.57 12.17
C MET A 275 5.26 19.73 11.47
N LYS A 276 4.77 19.47 10.25
CA LYS A 276 3.94 20.40 9.49
C LYS A 276 2.75 19.71 8.85
N SER A 277 1.75 20.50 8.47
CA SER A 277 0.68 20.01 7.61
C SER A 277 1.25 19.57 6.25
N LYS A 278 0.67 18.51 5.69
CA LYS A 278 1.02 17.95 4.39
C LYS A 278 -0.25 17.78 3.57
N SER A 279 -0.25 18.27 2.34
CA SER A 279 -1.35 18.05 1.40
C SER A 279 -1.56 16.55 1.16
N PHE A 280 -2.83 16.18 1.01
CA PHE A 280 -3.29 14.82 0.77
C PHE A 280 -4.46 14.87 -0.20
N ALA A 281 -5.15 13.77 -0.43
CA ALA A 281 -6.31 13.72 -1.31
C ALA A 281 -7.48 12.99 -0.64
N ILE A 282 -8.68 13.41 -0.98
CA ILE A 282 -9.94 12.83 -0.47
C ILE A 282 -10.88 12.54 -1.63
N GLY A 283 -11.87 11.69 -1.40
CA GLY A 283 -12.94 11.49 -2.36
C GLY A 283 -13.83 10.32 -1.99
N VAL A 284 -14.32 9.61 -3.00
CA VAL A 284 -15.29 8.51 -2.84
C VAL A 284 -14.71 7.22 -3.41
N ARG A 285 -15.25 6.07 -2.98
CA ARG A 285 -15.04 4.81 -3.72
C ARG A 285 -16.08 4.67 -4.80
N ALA A 286 -15.63 4.50 -6.05
CA ALA A 286 -16.49 4.21 -7.18
C ALA A 286 -16.42 2.71 -7.52
N GLU A 287 -17.58 2.09 -7.74
CA GLU A 287 -17.71 0.70 -8.16
C GLU A 287 -18.32 0.59 -9.56
N HIS A 288 -17.69 -0.22 -10.39
CA HIS A 288 -18.11 -0.61 -11.73
C HIS A 288 -18.14 -2.12 -11.81
N ARG A 289 -18.97 -2.71 -12.68
CA ARG A 289 -18.84 -4.14 -12.94
C ARG A 289 -17.45 -4.45 -13.50
N GLN A 290 -16.82 -5.51 -13.00
CA GLN A 290 -15.48 -5.89 -13.42
C GLN A 290 -15.43 -6.29 -14.90
N ASP A 291 -16.49 -6.90 -15.42
CA ASP A 291 -16.56 -7.31 -16.83
C ASP A 291 -16.61 -6.12 -17.81
N MET A 292 -17.25 -5.01 -17.42
CA MET A 292 -17.19 -3.74 -18.16
C MET A 292 -15.74 -3.23 -18.25
N ILE A 293 -15.00 -3.28 -17.13
CA ILE A 293 -13.59 -2.86 -17.10
C ILE A 293 -12.73 -3.84 -17.91
N ASP A 294 -12.99 -5.15 -17.83
CA ASP A 294 -12.29 -6.15 -18.63
C ASP A 294 -12.49 -5.89 -20.13
N GLU A 295 -13.73 -5.67 -20.56
CA GLU A 295 -14.05 -5.36 -21.96
C GLU A 295 -13.37 -4.07 -22.42
N ALA A 296 -13.40 -3.01 -21.61
CA ALA A 296 -12.74 -1.75 -21.94
C ALA A 296 -11.20 -1.90 -22.02
N MET A 297 -10.59 -2.68 -21.12
CA MET A 297 -9.14 -2.82 -21.02
C MET A 297 -8.55 -3.87 -21.96
N TYR A 298 -9.30 -4.91 -22.31
CA TYR A 298 -8.86 -6.02 -23.14
C TYR A 298 -9.48 -6.01 -24.55
N GLY A 299 -10.59 -5.31 -24.75
CA GLY A 299 -11.32 -5.27 -26.02
C GLY A 299 -12.09 -6.55 -26.33
N ARG A 300 -12.27 -7.42 -25.32
CA ARG A 300 -13.00 -8.69 -25.39
C ARG A 300 -13.60 -9.02 -24.03
N LYS A 301 -14.72 -9.77 -24.02
CA LYS A 301 -15.41 -10.17 -22.79
C LYS A 301 -14.67 -11.24 -22.00
N GLU A 302 -14.09 -12.23 -22.69
CA GLU A 302 -13.34 -13.30 -22.04
C GLU A 302 -11.89 -12.88 -21.75
N ARG A 303 -11.46 -13.04 -20.50
CA ARG A 303 -10.09 -12.71 -20.08
C ARG A 303 -9.05 -13.64 -20.71
N GLY A 304 -9.40 -14.91 -20.91
CA GLY A 304 -8.44 -15.96 -21.24
C GLY A 304 -7.45 -16.15 -20.08
N PRO A 305 -6.13 -16.21 -20.32
CA PRO A 305 -5.12 -16.41 -19.27
C PRO A 305 -4.79 -15.13 -18.47
N LEU A 306 -5.54 -14.04 -18.67
CA LEU A 306 -5.32 -12.78 -17.98
C LEU A 306 -6.14 -12.73 -16.68
N GLY A 307 -5.58 -12.08 -15.65
CA GLY A 307 -6.34 -11.73 -14.45
C GLY A 307 -7.36 -10.62 -14.70
N ALA A 308 -8.10 -10.25 -13.65
CA ALA A 308 -9.03 -9.12 -13.68
C ALA A 308 -8.32 -7.81 -14.09
N ALA A 309 -8.93 -7.07 -15.01
CA ALA A 309 -8.33 -5.88 -15.59
C ALA A 309 -8.21 -4.73 -14.59
N ALA A 310 -7.15 -3.94 -14.79
CA ALA A 310 -6.74 -2.86 -13.93
C ALA A 310 -6.60 -1.55 -14.70
N TYR A 311 -7.18 -0.46 -14.21
CA TYR A 311 -7.03 0.89 -14.76
C TYR A 311 -6.27 1.84 -13.84
N LYS A 312 -5.83 2.97 -14.42
CA LYS A 312 -5.33 4.15 -13.72
C LYS A 312 -5.71 5.38 -14.55
N LEU A 313 -6.54 6.24 -14.00
CA LEU A 313 -7.04 7.44 -14.66
C LEU A 313 -6.66 8.70 -13.88
N THR A 314 -6.49 9.79 -14.61
CA THR A 314 -6.24 11.14 -14.10
C THR A 314 -7.03 12.13 -14.95
N ALA A 315 -7.43 13.25 -14.39
CA ALA A 315 -8.06 14.37 -15.07
C ALA A 315 -7.54 15.67 -14.44
N GLN A 316 -7.27 16.67 -15.27
CA GLN A 316 -7.04 18.05 -14.82
C GLN A 316 -8.30 18.84 -15.13
N LEU A 317 -8.84 19.49 -14.12
CA LEU A 317 -10.09 20.25 -14.22
C LEU A 317 -9.81 21.72 -14.54
N GLU A 318 -10.82 22.43 -15.01
CA GLU A 318 -10.76 23.86 -15.34
C GLU A 318 -10.47 24.72 -14.10
N ASN A 319 -10.91 24.28 -12.92
CA ASN A 319 -10.61 24.93 -11.64
C ASN A 319 -9.16 24.68 -11.14
N GLY A 320 -8.30 24.06 -11.95
CA GLY A 320 -6.90 23.78 -11.63
C GLY A 320 -6.66 22.56 -10.75
N ARG A 321 -7.71 21.84 -10.31
CA ARG A 321 -7.55 20.63 -9.49
C ARG A 321 -7.28 19.40 -10.34
N GLY A 322 -6.38 18.56 -9.83
CA GLY A 322 -6.16 17.21 -10.36
C GLY A 322 -7.05 16.20 -9.65
N VAL A 323 -7.82 15.43 -10.41
CA VAL A 323 -8.63 14.29 -9.94
C VAL A 323 -8.07 13.00 -10.51
N TYR A 324 -7.94 11.96 -9.70
CA TYR A 324 -7.33 10.71 -10.15
C TYR A 324 -7.87 9.50 -9.41
N THR A 325 -7.75 8.34 -10.06
CA THR A 325 -8.08 7.05 -9.44
C THR A 325 -6.93 6.59 -8.56
N PHE A 326 -7.23 6.15 -7.36
CA PHE A 326 -6.27 5.65 -6.38
C PHE A 326 -6.71 4.30 -5.84
N CYS A 327 -5.73 3.46 -5.48
CA CYS A 327 -5.95 2.13 -4.92
C CYS A 327 -7.04 1.33 -5.67
N MET A 328 -7.01 1.33 -7.02
CA MET A 328 -7.95 0.57 -7.85
C MET A 328 -7.78 -0.93 -7.64
N CYS A 329 -8.80 -1.61 -7.14
CA CYS A 329 -8.86 -3.03 -6.77
C CYS A 329 -9.72 -3.79 -7.80
N PRO A 330 -9.12 -4.56 -8.72
CA PRO A 330 -9.87 -5.41 -9.62
C PRO A 330 -10.59 -6.53 -8.85
N GLY A 331 -11.81 -6.86 -9.26
CA GLY A 331 -12.64 -7.92 -8.69
C GLY A 331 -12.64 -7.90 -7.17
N GLY A 332 -12.83 -6.71 -6.62
CA GLY A 332 -12.58 -6.40 -5.22
C GLY A 332 -13.83 -5.94 -4.48
N TYR A 333 -13.59 -5.47 -3.26
CA TYR A 333 -14.60 -5.01 -2.33
C TYR A 333 -14.25 -3.60 -1.87
N VAL A 334 -15.24 -2.74 -1.72
CA VAL A 334 -15.12 -1.56 -0.85
C VAL A 334 -15.18 -2.06 0.59
N VAL A 335 -14.38 -1.50 1.48
CA VAL A 335 -14.35 -1.91 2.89
C VAL A 335 -14.65 -0.74 3.80
N ASN A 336 -15.45 -0.97 4.83
CA ASN A 336 -15.54 -0.02 5.94
C ASN A 336 -14.21 -0.07 6.71
N ALA A 337 -13.47 1.04 6.67
CA ALA A 337 -12.11 1.17 7.14
C ALA A 337 -11.99 2.11 8.36
N SER A 338 -13.11 2.36 9.06
CA SER A 338 -13.17 3.17 10.27
C SER A 338 -12.21 2.71 11.36
N SER A 339 -11.74 3.68 12.15
CA SER A 339 -10.91 3.43 13.33
C SER A 339 -11.23 4.33 14.53
N GLU A 340 -12.23 5.19 14.42
CA GLU A 340 -12.68 6.10 15.48
C GLU A 340 -14.21 5.98 15.62
N GLN A 341 -14.73 6.02 16.84
CA GLN A 341 -16.17 6.00 17.08
C GLN A 341 -16.85 7.23 16.46
N GLY A 342 -18.07 7.05 15.96
CA GLY A 342 -18.86 8.12 15.33
C GLY A 342 -18.26 8.68 14.03
N ARG A 343 -17.36 7.93 13.38
CA ARG A 343 -16.65 8.35 12.16
C ARG A 343 -16.58 7.21 11.16
N LEU A 344 -16.82 7.54 9.89
CA LEU A 344 -16.86 6.57 8.79
C LEU A 344 -15.83 6.90 7.72
N ALA A 345 -14.97 5.92 7.42
CA ALA A 345 -14.05 5.97 6.28
C ALA A 345 -14.16 4.68 5.47
N VAL A 346 -13.96 4.76 4.16
CA VAL A 346 -13.87 3.59 3.29
C VAL A 346 -12.46 3.41 2.73
N ASN A 347 -12.17 2.18 2.29
CA ASN A 347 -11.02 1.84 1.44
C ASN A 347 -11.43 0.72 0.47
N GLY A 348 -10.47 0.07 -0.19
CA GLY A 348 -10.71 -1.06 -1.07
C GLY A 348 -9.73 -2.20 -0.85
N MET A 349 -10.22 -3.42 -1.06
CA MET A 349 -9.42 -4.65 -0.98
C MET A 349 -9.78 -5.61 -2.11
N SER A 350 -8.92 -6.60 -2.36
CA SER A 350 -9.25 -7.79 -3.14
C SER A 350 -8.56 -9.01 -2.50
N TYR A 351 -9.14 -10.18 -2.72
CA TYR A 351 -8.44 -11.44 -2.50
C TYR A 351 -7.46 -11.71 -3.65
N HIS A 352 -6.58 -12.69 -3.48
CA HIS A 352 -5.57 -13.03 -4.48
C HIS A 352 -6.17 -13.37 -5.86
N ASP A 353 -7.31 -14.06 -5.90
CA ASP A 353 -7.96 -14.45 -7.16
C ASP A 353 -8.62 -13.28 -7.92
N ARG A 354 -8.88 -12.15 -7.24
CA ARG A 354 -9.64 -11.00 -7.75
C ARG A 354 -10.94 -11.43 -8.45
N ALA A 355 -11.69 -12.34 -7.83
CA ALA A 355 -12.89 -12.94 -8.39
C ALA A 355 -14.20 -12.17 -8.09
N GLY A 356 -14.15 -11.04 -7.38
CA GLY A 356 -15.33 -10.23 -7.08
C GLY A 356 -16.01 -9.66 -8.33
N GLU A 357 -17.31 -9.38 -8.22
CA GLU A 357 -18.13 -8.89 -9.34
C GLU A 357 -17.75 -7.47 -9.78
N ASN A 358 -17.25 -6.64 -8.87
CA ASN A 358 -16.95 -5.24 -9.12
C ASN A 358 -15.45 -4.94 -9.16
N ALA A 359 -15.07 -4.07 -10.09
CA ALA A 359 -13.88 -3.26 -9.97
C ALA A 359 -14.21 -2.06 -9.07
N ASN A 360 -13.34 -1.72 -8.13
CA ASN A 360 -13.50 -0.47 -7.37
C ASN A 360 -12.22 0.36 -7.34
N SER A 361 -12.35 1.69 -7.30
CA SER A 361 -11.22 2.58 -7.03
C SER A 361 -11.68 3.81 -6.27
N ALA A 362 -10.77 4.42 -5.52
CA ALA A 362 -11.04 5.73 -4.97
C ALA A 362 -10.91 6.76 -6.11
N VAL A 363 -11.91 7.62 -6.31
CA VAL A 363 -11.81 8.79 -7.18
C VAL A 363 -11.59 10.00 -6.29
N ILE A 364 -10.37 10.53 -6.31
CA ILE A 364 -9.90 11.47 -5.30
C ILE A 364 -9.35 12.75 -5.91
N VAL A 365 -9.52 13.83 -5.15
CA VAL A 365 -9.05 15.18 -5.45
C VAL A 365 -8.09 15.64 -4.36
N THR A 366 -7.00 16.31 -4.75
CA THR A 366 -6.03 16.86 -3.82
C THR A 366 -6.64 17.99 -2.99
N VAL A 367 -6.35 17.99 -1.70
CA VAL A 367 -6.72 19.04 -0.76
C VAL A 367 -5.48 19.67 -0.11
N THR A 368 -5.52 20.99 0.05
CA THR A 368 -4.47 21.83 0.65
C THR A 368 -5.00 22.54 1.88
N LYS A 369 -4.15 23.35 2.51
CA LYS A 369 -4.54 24.19 3.65
C LYS A 369 -5.62 25.20 3.36
N ASP A 370 -5.79 25.57 2.10
CA ASP A 370 -6.84 26.48 1.67
C ASP A 370 -8.22 25.80 1.79
N ASP A 371 -8.28 24.47 1.62
CA ASP A 371 -9.52 23.68 1.75
C ASP A 371 -9.95 23.49 3.21
N TYR A 372 -9.00 23.38 4.14
CA TYR A 372 -9.30 23.18 5.56
C TYR A 372 -9.12 24.42 6.44
N GLY A 373 -8.68 25.54 5.87
CA GLY A 373 -8.73 26.88 6.45
C GLY A 373 -7.78 27.13 7.61
N SER A 374 -6.65 26.42 7.71
CA SER A 374 -5.71 26.58 8.82
C SER A 374 -4.29 26.12 8.49
N ASP A 375 -3.31 26.86 9.00
CA ASP A 375 -1.88 26.50 8.97
C ASP A 375 -1.46 25.57 10.11
N HIS A 376 -2.37 25.24 11.05
CA HIS A 376 -2.04 24.36 12.17
C HIS A 376 -1.53 23.00 11.64
N PRO A 377 -0.42 22.44 12.15
CA PRO A 377 0.15 21.19 11.61
C PRO A 377 -0.81 20.01 11.54
N LEU A 378 -1.79 19.96 12.45
CA LEU A 378 -2.80 18.92 12.53
C LEU A 378 -4.13 19.26 11.82
N ALA A 379 -4.23 20.43 11.14
CA ALA A 379 -5.50 20.87 10.55
C ALA A 379 -6.05 19.91 9.48
N GLY A 380 -5.17 19.31 8.66
CA GLY A 380 -5.57 18.31 7.67
C GLY A 380 -6.16 17.05 8.31
N MET A 381 -5.64 16.64 9.47
CA MET A 381 -6.16 15.50 10.24
C MET A 381 -7.56 15.79 10.79
N GLU A 382 -7.79 17.00 11.30
CA GLU A 382 -9.13 17.43 11.74
C GLU A 382 -10.11 17.57 10.59
N PHE A 383 -9.65 17.99 9.41
CA PHE A 383 -10.48 17.98 8.21
C PHE A 383 -10.94 16.56 7.84
N GLN A 384 -10.05 15.57 7.90
CA GLN A 384 -10.44 14.17 7.72
C GLN A 384 -11.50 13.75 8.74
N ARG A 385 -11.33 14.09 10.04
CA ARG A 385 -12.31 13.78 11.09
C ARG A 385 -13.68 14.41 10.81
N ARG A 386 -13.73 15.63 10.28
CA ARG A 386 -14.99 16.30 9.90
C ARG A 386 -15.70 15.56 8.76
N LEU A 387 -14.96 15.18 7.71
CA LEU A 387 -15.53 14.43 6.59
C LEU A 387 -16.02 13.05 7.04
N GLU A 388 -15.24 12.35 7.86
CA GLU A 388 -15.62 11.02 8.37
C GLU A 388 -16.83 11.08 9.30
N LYS A 389 -16.97 12.15 10.10
CA LYS A 389 -18.16 12.36 10.93
C LYS A 389 -19.41 12.57 10.06
N LYS A 390 -19.32 13.43 9.04
CA LYS A 390 -20.42 13.62 8.08
C LYS A 390 -20.81 12.33 7.37
N ALA A 391 -19.83 11.54 6.95
CA ALA A 391 -20.08 10.24 6.32
C ALA A 391 -20.79 9.25 7.27
N TRP A 392 -20.45 9.30 8.57
CA TRP A 392 -21.13 8.50 9.59
C TRP A 392 -22.59 8.96 9.79
N GLU A 393 -22.82 10.27 9.81
CA GLU A 393 -24.15 10.88 9.93
C GLU A 393 -25.05 10.55 8.73
N GLU A 394 -24.55 10.73 7.50
CA GLU A 394 -25.26 10.41 6.26
C GLU A 394 -25.61 8.93 6.11
N GLY A 395 -24.84 8.06 6.76
CA GLY A 395 -25.07 6.61 6.74
C GLY A 395 -25.73 6.04 7.99
N GLY A 396 -26.01 6.85 9.02
CA GLY A 396 -26.48 6.36 10.32
C GLY A 396 -25.56 5.30 10.93
N GLY A 397 -24.25 5.43 10.72
CA GLY A 397 -23.22 4.46 11.13
C GLY A 397 -22.91 3.34 10.13
N ASN A 398 -23.71 3.19 9.07
CA ASN A 398 -23.43 2.30 7.95
C ASN A 398 -22.75 3.06 6.81
N VAL A 399 -22.15 2.38 5.83
CA VAL A 399 -21.54 3.05 4.67
C VAL A 399 -22.63 3.69 3.80
N PRO A 400 -22.68 5.03 3.64
CA PRO A 400 -23.62 5.66 2.73
C PRO A 400 -23.20 5.38 1.29
N ILE A 401 -24.16 4.97 0.46
CA ILE A 401 -23.98 4.76 -0.98
C ILE A 401 -24.94 5.64 -1.77
N GLN A 402 -24.52 6.02 -2.98
CA GLN A 402 -25.29 6.85 -3.89
C GLN A 402 -24.93 6.49 -5.33
N ARG A 403 -25.93 6.35 -6.22
CA ARG A 403 -25.67 6.23 -7.66
C ARG A 403 -25.08 7.53 -8.20
N PHE A 404 -24.25 7.45 -9.23
CA PHE A 404 -23.58 8.62 -9.78
C PHE A 404 -24.57 9.69 -10.28
N ALA A 405 -25.64 9.30 -10.97
CA ALA A 405 -26.67 10.26 -11.40
C ALA A 405 -27.33 11.00 -10.21
N ASP A 406 -27.57 10.28 -9.12
CA ASP A 406 -28.20 10.83 -7.92
C ASP A 406 -27.19 11.71 -7.13
N PHE A 407 -25.89 11.39 -7.17
CA PHE A 407 -24.81 12.23 -6.65
C PHE A 407 -24.67 13.55 -7.41
N CYS A 408 -24.86 13.55 -8.73
CA CYS A 408 -24.82 14.77 -9.56
C CYS A 408 -25.95 15.76 -9.21
N THR A 409 -27.11 15.24 -8.82
CA THR A 409 -28.29 16.05 -8.46
C THR A 409 -28.42 16.29 -6.96
N GLY A 410 -27.61 15.62 -6.13
CA GLY A 410 -27.67 15.71 -4.67
C GLY A 410 -28.87 14.99 -4.05
N THR A 411 -29.53 14.09 -4.79
CA THR A 411 -30.68 13.32 -4.30
C THR A 411 -30.26 11.96 -3.74
N ILE A 412 -30.93 11.46 -2.70
CA ILE A 412 -30.66 10.11 -2.18
C ILE A 412 -31.20 9.06 -3.16
N SER A 413 -30.39 8.06 -3.49
CA SER A 413 -30.82 6.94 -4.33
C SER A 413 -31.91 6.10 -3.65
N VAL A 414 -32.87 5.59 -4.42
CA VAL A 414 -33.95 4.71 -3.91
C VAL A 414 -33.73 3.23 -4.22
N LYS A 415 -32.86 2.93 -5.20
CA LYS A 415 -32.48 1.57 -5.61
C LYS A 415 -31.12 1.61 -6.29
N THR A 416 -30.49 0.44 -6.39
CA THR A 416 -29.33 0.23 -7.27
C THR A 416 -29.78 0.12 -8.72
N GLY A 417 -28.82 0.26 -9.64
CA GLY A 417 -29.03 -0.01 -11.06
C GLY A 417 -28.31 -1.28 -11.49
N ASN A 418 -27.53 -1.21 -12.58
CA ASN A 418 -26.77 -2.35 -13.09
C ASN A 418 -25.52 -2.74 -12.26
N VAL A 419 -25.14 -1.94 -11.26
CA VAL A 419 -24.07 -2.25 -10.29
C VAL A 419 -24.69 -2.54 -8.92
N THR A 420 -24.45 -3.74 -8.42
CA THR A 420 -24.75 -4.11 -7.02
C THR A 420 -23.54 -3.78 -6.15
N PRO A 421 -23.67 -3.00 -5.07
CA PRO A 421 -22.55 -2.65 -4.20
C PRO A 421 -21.87 -3.89 -3.61
N ASN A 422 -20.54 -3.99 -3.75
CA ASN A 422 -19.73 -5.07 -3.21
C ASN A 422 -18.92 -4.57 -2.02
N ILE A 423 -19.58 -4.45 -0.86
CA ILE A 423 -19.05 -3.77 0.32
C ILE A 423 -18.88 -4.76 1.48
N LYS A 424 -17.70 -4.74 2.13
CA LYS A 424 -17.51 -5.34 3.46
C LYS A 424 -17.89 -4.32 4.54
N GLY A 425 -19.03 -4.56 5.16
CA GLY A 425 -19.71 -3.62 6.04
C GLY A 425 -21.16 -3.43 5.62
N LYS A 426 -22.02 -3.10 6.58
CA LYS A 426 -23.38 -2.67 6.28
C LYS A 426 -23.35 -1.36 5.50
N TYR A 427 -24.26 -1.22 4.54
CA TYR A 427 -24.44 -0.01 3.74
C TYR A 427 -25.90 0.42 3.69
N VAL A 428 -26.13 1.70 3.41
CA VAL A 428 -27.47 2.30 3.23
C VAL A 428 -27.44 3.30 2.11
N PHE A 429 -28.58 3.56 1.47
CA PHE A 429 -28.69 4.74 0.61
C PHE A 429 -28.61 6.00 1.47
N GLY A 430 -27.65 6.87 1.19
CA GLY A 430 -27.41 8.13 1.89
C GLY A 430 -26.87 9.19 0.93
N ASN A 431 -26.70 10.43 1.39
CA ASN A 431 -26.23 11.50 0.51
C ASN A 431 -24.71 11.62 0.56
N VAL A 432 -24.02 10.84 -0.27
CA VAL A 432 -22.55 10.86 -0.36
C VAL A 432 -22.03 12.23 -0.78
N ARG A 433 -22.79 12.99 -1.58
CA ARG A 433 -22.43 14.37 -1.97
C ARG A 433 -22.27 15.30 -0.77
N ASN A 434 -23.15 15.22 0.22
CA ASN A 434 -23.18 16.09 1.40
C ASN A 434 -21.96 15.94 2.34
N ILE A 435 -21.22 14.84 2.20
CA ILE A 435 -20.01 14.60 2.97
C ILE A 435 -18.97 15.71 2.70
N PHE A 436 -18.90 16.18 1.45
CA PHE A 436 -17.86 17.09 0.98
C PHE A 436 -18.35 18.54 0.94
N PRO A 437 -17.43 19.52 1.10
CA PRO A 437 -17.67 20.88 0.63
C PRO A 437 -18.11 20.89 -0.85
N PRO A 438 -19.01 21.80 -1.27
CA PRO A 438 -19.56 21.82 -2.63
C PRO A 438 -18.49 21.78 -3.74
N GLU A 439 -17.43 22.59 -3.62
CA GLU A 439 -16.36 22.64 -4.62
C GLU A 439 -15.61 21.30 -4.79
N LEU A 440 -15.46 20.52 -3.71
CA LEU A 440 -14.81 19.22 -3.76
C LEU A 440 -15.76 18.16 -4.35
N ALA A 441 -17.05 18.22 -4.02
CA ALA A 441 -18.06 17.35 -4.62
C ALA A 441 -18.16 17.58 -6.15
N GLU A 442 -18.19 18.84 -6.59
CA GLU A 442 -18.19 19.23 -8.00
C GLU A 442 -16.92 18.78 -8.73
N SER A 443 -15.77 18.87 -8.05
CA SER A 443 -14.50 18.38 -8.60
C SER A 443 -14.51 16.86 -8.78
N ILE A 444 -15.02 16.11 -7.81
CA ILE A 444 -15.17 14.64 -7.91
C ILE A 444 -16.10 14.30 -9.08
N GLU A 445 -17.26 14.94 -9.18
CA GLU A 445 -18.22 14.76 -10.27
C GLU A 445 -17.56 15.01 -11.64
N SER A 446 -16.95 16.17 -11.80
CA SER A 446 -16.28 16.57 -13.05
C SER A 446 -15.14 15.61 -13.42
N GLY A 447 -14.43 15.12 -12.40
CA GLY A 447 -13.39 14.10 -12.57
C GLY A 447 -13.94 12.78 -13.10
N ILE A 448 -15.05 12.28 -12.54
CA ILE A 448 -15.71 11.05 -13.01
C ILE A 448 -16.18 11.22 -14.46
N ARG A 449 -16.83 12.33 -14.81
CA ARG A 449 -17.23 12.63 -16.21
C ARG A 449 -16.04 12.68 -17.16
N ALA A 450 -14.92 13.28 -16.74
CA ALA A 450 -13.69 13.31 -17.54
C ALA A 450 -13.09 11.90 -17.72
N MET A 451 -13.27 11.01 -16.74
CA MET A 451 -12.85 9.61 -16.81
C MET A 451 -13.76 8.78 -17.73
N GLY A 452 -15.06 9.07 -17.81
CA GLY A 452 -16.01 8.51 -18.79
C GLY A 452 -15.58 8.70 -20.25
N LYS A 453 -14.86 9.79 -20.55
CA LYS A 453 -14.26 10.03 -21.87
C LYS A 453 -13.08 9.11 -22.19
N LYS A 454 -12.50 8.42 -21.20
CA LYS A 454 -11.31 7.57 -21.33
C LYS A 454 -11.64 6.08 -21.24
N ILE A 455 -12.56 5.72 -20.36
CA ILE A 455 -13.14 4.39 -20.25
C ILE A 455 -14.64 4.57 -20.42
N LYS A 456 -15.18 3.98 -21.49
CA LYS A 456 -16.61 4.02 -21.77
C LYS A 456 -17.39 3.52 -20.56
N ASP A 457 -18.49 4.21 -20.23
CA ASP A 457 -19.40 3.89 -19.13
C ASP A 457 -18.78 4.02 -17.72
N PHE A 458 -17.59 4.62 -17.60
CA PHE A 458 -17.00 4.92 -16.28
C PHE A 458 -17.82 5.96 -15.50
N ASP A 459 -18.56 6.82 -16.20
CA ASP A 459 -19.48 7.82 -15.66
C ASP A 459 -20.95 7.44 -15.88
N HIS A 460 -21.25 6.15 -16.07
CA HIS A 460 -22.62 5.68 -16.21
C HIS A 460 -23.46 6.00 -14.97
N ASP A 461 -24.73 6.33 -15.16
CA ASP A 461 -25.66 6.79 -14.11
C ASP A 461 -25.73 5.85 -12.90
N ASP A 462 -25.63 4.55 -13.15
CA ASP A 462 -25.74 3.49 -12.15
C ASP A 462 -24.43 3.15 -11.41
N VAL A 463 -23.31 3.82 -11.71
CA VAL A 463 -22.06 3.66 -10.94
C VAL A 463 -22.35 3.96 -9.46
N ILE A 464 -21.87 3.09 -8.57
CA ILE A 464 -22.07 3.27 -7.12
C ILE A 464 -20.90 4.05 -6.55
N LEU A 465 -21.21 5.14 -5.86
CA LEU A 465 -20.28 5.91 -5.04
C LEU A 465 -20.52 5.59 -3.56
N SER A 466 -19.45 5.31 -2.83
CA SER A 466 -19.51 4.80 -1.46
C SER A 466 -18.63 5.63 -0.52
N GLY A 467 -19.23 6.11 0.57
CA GLY A 467 -18.56 6.72 1.73
C GLY A 467 -17.53 7.82 1.41
N VAL A 468 -16.54 7.96 2.29
CA VAL A 468 -15.40 8.85 2.09
C VAL A 468 -14.07 8.11 2.17
N GLU A 469 -13.28 8.23 1.12
CA GLU A 469 -11.87 7.86 1.10
C GLU A 469 -11.04 9.05 1.63
N SER A 470 -10.99 9.22 2.96
CA SER A 470 -10.35 10.36 3.61
C SER A 470 -8.85 10.19 3.86
N ARG A 471 -8.34 8.95 3.77
CA ARG A 471 -7.02 8.55 4.31
C ARG A 471 -6.10 7.99 3.23
N THR A 472 -5.85 8.77 2.18
CA THR A 472 -5.06 8.33 1.01
C THR A 472 -3.54 8.45 1.20
N SER A 473 -3.12 9.34 2.09
CA SER A 473 -1.74 9.49 2.56
C SER A 473 -1.74 10.31 3.86
N SER A 474 -0.59 10.41 4.54
CA SER A 474 -0.52 11.19 5.79
C SER A 474 -0.84 12.68 5.60
N PRO A 475 -1.73 13.24 6.44
CA PRO A 475 -2.01 14.68 6.48
C PRO A 475 -0.91 15.47 7.20
N VAL A 476 0.07 14.78 7.78
CA VAL A 476 1.19 15.38 8.50
C VAL A 476 2.53 14.96 7.89
N LYS A 477 3.53 15.83 8.03
CA LYS A 477 4.93 15.51 7.78
C LYS A 477 5.67 15.68 9.10
N ILE A 478 6.08 14.56 9.71
CA ILE A 478 6.97 14.58 10.88
C ILE A 478 8.38 14.74 10.36
N PHE A 479 9.10 15.77 10.81
CA PHE A 479 10.43 16.05 10.29
C PHE A 479 11.46 15.07 10.83
N ARG A 480 12.35 14.63 9.94
CA ARG A 480 13.58 13.91 10.29
C ARG A 480 14.76 14.45 9.49
N LYS A 481 15.95 14.39 10.07
CA LYS A 481 17.24 14.79 9.49
C LYS A 481 17.75 13.73 8.51
N GLU A 482 18.93 13.96 7.94
CA GLU A 482 19.58 13.01 7.03
C GLU A 482 19.95 11.68 7.70
N ASP A 483 20.21 11.70 9.01
CA ASP A 483 20.43 10.52 9.86
C ASP A 483 19.13 9.81 10.29
N PHE A 484 17.98 10.23 9.73
CA PHE A 484 16.64 9.72 10.02
C PHE A 484 16.08 10.03 11.42
N THR A 485 16.81 10.77 12.26
CA THR A 485 16.32 11.20 13.58
C THR A 485 15.47 12.46 13.50
N SER A 486 14.56 12.65 14.46
CA SER A 486 13.74 13.85 14.61
C SER A 486 14.52 15.01 15.27
N SER A 487 13.79 16.00 15.81
CA SER A 487 14.37 16.99 16.75
C SER A 487 14.96 16.32 17.99
N PHE A 488 14.48 15.12 18.36
CA PHE A 488 15.07 14.27 19.39
C PHE A 488 15.93 13.16 18.75
N PRO A 489 17.22 13.04 19.14
CA PRO A 489 18.23 12.21 18.45
C PRO A 489 18.06 10.69 18.64
N TRP A 490 17.00 10.26 19.31
CA TRP A 490 16.66 8.86 19.53
C TRP A 490 15.29 8.49 18.93
N ILE A 491 14.55 9.45 18.36
CA ILE A 491 13.25 9.21 17.74
C ILE A 491 13.40 9.25 16.22
N TYR A 492 12.94 8.19 15.55
CA TYR A 492 13.04 7.99 14.11
C TYR A 492 11.64 7.96 13.47
N PRO A 493 11.16 9.07 12.87
CA PRO A 493 9.91 9.08 12.12
C PRO A 493 10.01 8.19 10.86
N CYS A 494 9.07 7.26 10.68
CA CYS A 494 9.17 6.23 9.64
C CYS A 494 7.84 6.00 8.90
N GLY A 495 7.96 5.65 7.61
CA GLY A 495 6.86 5.15 6.81
C GLY A 495 5.82 6.20 6.43
N GLU A 496 4.60 5.73 6.19
CA GLU A 496 3.53 6.56 5.64
C GLU A 496 3.03 7.59 6.66
N GLY A 497 2.92 7.22 7.95
CA GLY A 497 2.51 8.13 9.03
C GLY A 497 3.39 9.36 9.13
N ALA A 498 4.71 9.18 9.06
CA ALA A 498 5.67 10.28 9.01
C ALA A 498 5.72 11.03 7.67
N GLY A 499 4.97 10.58 6.66
CA GLY A 499 4.88 11.20 5.34
C GLY A 499 6.09 10.92 4.42
N TYR A 500 6.80 9.80 4.62
CA TYR A 500 7.96 9.39 3.80
C TYR A 500 7.68 8.21 2.85
N ALA A 501 6.49 7.63 2.92
CA ALA A 501 6.02 6.55 2.05
C ALA A 501 4.54 6.76 1.64
N GLY A 502 4.03 5.94 0.72
CA GLY A 502 2.64 6.03 0.23
C GLY A 502 2.10 4.70 -0.32
N GLY A 503 2.52 3.58 0.29
CA GLY A 503 2.14 2.23 -0.11
C GLY A 503 3.10 1.17 0.46
N ILE A 504 2.68 -0.09 0.46
CA ILE A 504 3.33 -1.23 1.14
C ILE A 504 4.84 -1.27 0.87
N THR A 505 5.24 -1.38 -0.40
CA THR A 505 6.65 -1.51 -0.78
C THR A 505 7.45 -0.27 -0.40
N SER A 506 6.93 0.93 -0.63
CA SER A 506 7.63 2.18 -0.26
C SER A 506 7.79 2.34 1.25
N ALA A 507 6.82 1.86 2.03
CA ALA A 507 6.86 1.87 3.49
C ALA A 507 7.89 0.85 4.02
N ALA A 508 7.87 -0.38 3.49
CA ALA A 508 8.88 -1.40 3.78
C ALA A 508 10.31 -0.89 3.49
N MET A 509 10.52 -0.29 2.32
CA MET A 509 11.81 0.30 1.95
C MET A 509 12.21 1.46 2.88
N ASP A 510 11.27 2.26 3.38
CA ASP A 510 11.59 3.31 4.36
C ASP A 510 11.95 2.72 5.72
N GLY A 511 11.27 1.65 6.14
CA GLY A 511 11.62 0.85 7.31
C GLY A 511 13.05 0.31 7.26
N MET A 512 13.44 -0.28 6.12
CA MET A 512 14.81 -0.73 5.90
C MET A 512 15.83 0.41 6.02
N LYS A 513 15.54 1.59 5.45
CA LYS A 513 16.45 2.74 5.54
C LYS A 513 16.64 3.23 6.98
N VAL A 514 15.58 3.21 7.79
CA VAL A 514 15.68 3.56 9.21
C VAL A 514 16.50 2.51 9.97
N ALA A 515 16.26 1.23 9.73
CA ALA A 515 17.07 0.16 10.31
C ALA A 515 18.55 0.30 9.92
N GLU A 516 18.85 0.56 8.65
CA GLU A 516 20.22 0.82 8.18
C GLU A 516 20.88 2.03 8.87
N ALA A 517 20.12 3.09 9.16
CA ALA A 517 20.63 4.25 9.87
C ALA A 517 20.97 3.91 11.33
N ILE A 518 20.15 3.08 11.98
CA ILE A 518 20.43 2.55 13.32
C ILE A 518 21.67 1.65 13.29
N ILE A 519 21.74 0.70 12.34
CA ILE A 519 22.87 -0.23 12.18
C ILE A 519 24.19 0.54 11.97
N LYS A 520 24.21 1.56 11.10
CA LYS A 520 25.41 2.39 10.87
C LYS A 520 25.83 3.20 12.09
N THR A 521 24.91 3.48 13.01
CA THR A 521 25.19 4.30 14.19
C THR A 521 25.71 3.43 15.32
N PHE A 522 25.05 2.30 15.57
CA PHE A 522 25.27 1.48 16.75
C PHE A 522 25.95 0.16 16.45
N SER A 523 26.77 -0.34 17.36
CA SER A 523 27.23 -1.73 17.32
C SER A 523 26.07 -2.65 17.69
N ALA A 524 26.04 -3.86 17.14
CA ALA A 524 25.15 -4.90 17.67
C ALA A 524 25.48 -5.16 19.15
N PRO A 525 24.50 -5.58 19.97
CA PRO A 525 24.76 -6.12 21.30
C PRO A 525 25.78 -7.26 21.23
N ASP A 526 26.65 -7.37 22.24
CA ASP A 526 27.52 -8.54 22.37
C ASP A 526 26.59 -9.77 22.55
N SER A 527 26.58 -10.70 21.59
CA SER A 527 25.79 -11.93 21.68
C SER A 527 26.19 -12.69 22.96
N VAL A 528 25.26 -12.79 23.91
CA VAL A 528 25.47 -13.44 25.22
C VAL A 528 25.67 -14.94 25.07
#